data_AF-A0A317NH69-F1
#
_entry.id   AF-A0A317NH69-F1
#
_cell.length_a   1.000
_cell.length_b   1.000
_cell.length_c   1.000
_cell.angle_alpha   90.00
_cell.angle_beta   90.00
_cell.angle_gamma   90.00
#
_symmetry.space_group_name_H-M   'P 1'
#
loop_
_entity.id
_entity.type
_entity.pdbx_description
1 polymer ?
#
loop_
_entity_poly.entity_id
_entity_poly.type
_entity_poly.pdbx_seq_one_letter_code
_entity_poly.pdbx_strand_id
1 'polypeptide(L)'
;MSWQTRGTSFTNPAYYRDAADSVEAQLRADFSAHHQLGEIAAYGETPAQVVEYKARAHNIARQWLQDAAPEHQQLWHELAGAVEAWTANPEAARREFGQLQQSFIEGGAGIDSNTIRTQRQAAELTGHLEPVNDRSAQDGARWRPRHLSVVPDPGVEATRSDSLVDRALGGRATQELSMAEVEAIINGSDELLAAEEALADLDTGEDEITALLPAAQRNAYLTPTVTIDQVPAQIGAVRRVQDLAAQHARLAAEFDESPEGSQVRIDQLERLMDGARDARRAAALAGADHDEITGAYQAGLAGHYWSQQPGAPRLAQLEHVLGERDTAVAELDALRSQLGLAPDYPPALALAAGAENTHPAPNTAPPGGAVMSSAVEAALPEADPAADWASPELTGVIDAPRYAPGIDPQF
;
A
#
# COMPACT_ATOMS: atom_id res chain seq x y z
N MET A 1 4.31 24.85 17.62
CA MET A 1 5.61 24.14 17.74
C MET A 1 6.24 24.08 16.36
N SER A 2 7.50 24.48 16.21
CA SER A 2 8.21 24.55 14.93
C SER A 2 8.70 23.16 14.50
N TRP A 3 8.04 22.58 13.50
CA TRP A 3 8.59 21.42 12.78
C TRP A 3 9.88 21.87 12.09
N GLN A 4 11.02 21.38 12.58
CA GLN A 4 12.29 21.60 11.93
C GLN A 4 12.28 20.83 10.61
N THR A 5 12.05 21.52 9.50
CA THR A 5 12.27 21.07 8.12
C THR A 5 13.76 20.78 7.91
N ARG A 6 14.26 19.71 8.51
CA ARG A 6 15.65 19.25 8.38
C ARG A 6 15.83 18.58 7.03
N GLY A 7 16.35 19.34 6.07
CA GLY A 7 17.23 18.82 5.01
C GLY A 7 16.59 17.97 3.90
N THR A 8 15.33 18.21 3.54
CA THR A 8 14.65 17.50 2.44
C THR A 8 14.51 18.31 1.16
N SER A 9 14.92 19.58 1.14
CA SER A 9 14.85 20.43 -0.06
C SER A 9 16.17 20.39 -0.83
N PHE A 10 16.11 20.29 -2.15
CA PHE A 10 17.24 20.41 -3.08
C PHE A 10 18.02 21.73 -2.93
N THR A 11 17.41 22.75 -2.33
CA THR A 11 18.06 24.04 -2.04
C THR A 11 18.86 24.05 -0.73
N ASN A 12 18.90 22.93 -0.01
CA ASN A 12 19.68 22.80 1.22
C ASN A 12 20.97 22.02 0.94
N PRO A 13 22.16 22.57 1.25
CA PRO A 13 23.44 21.86 1.09
C PRO A 13 23.49 20.50 1.79
N ALA A 14 22.78 20.33 2.92
CA ALA A 14 22.74 19.08 3.66
C ALA A 14 22.02 17.92 2.92
N TYR A 15 21.34 18.22 1.81
CA TYR A 15 20.75 17.24 0.90
C TYR A 15 21.84 16.46 0.15
N TYR A 16 22.90 17.14 -0.32
CA TYR A 16 23.99 16.58 -1.12
C TYR A 16 25.07 15.92 -0.25
N ARG A 17 24.73 14.79 0.37
CA ARG A 17 25.63 14.05 1.29
C ARG A 17 26.76 13.33 0.58
N ASP A 18 26.57 13.06 -0.70
CA ASP A 18 27.51 12.39 -1.58
C ASP A 18 28.44 13.36 -2.29
N ALA A 19 28.30 14.68 -2.09
CA ALA A 19 29.21 15.71 -2.58
C ALA A 19 30.65 15.46 -2.09
N ALA A 20 31.65 15.82 -2.91
CA ALA A 20 33.06 15.61 -2.59
C ALA A 20 33.51 16.49 -1.42
N ASP A 21 32.95 17.69 -1.32
CA ASP A 21 33.18 18.61 -0.20
C ASP A 21 31.94 19.49 0.07
N SER A 22 32.03 20.32 1.11
CA SER A 22 30.95 21.23 1.49
C SER A 22 30.72 22.36 0.48
N VAL A 23 31.71 22.69 -0.34
CA VAL A 23 31.60 23.77 -1.33
C VAL A 23 30.83 23.27 -2.55
N GLU A 24 31.10 22.05 -3.01
CA GLU A 24 30.31 21.35 -4.01
C GLU A 24 28.85 21.21 -3.56
N ALA A 25 28.62 20.80 -2.30
CA ALA A 25 27.28 20.68 -1.74
C ALA A 25 26.52 22.04 -1.74
N GLN A 26 27.22 23.13 -1.41
CA GLN A 26 26.64 24.48 -1.47
C GLN A 26 26.35 24.90 -2.91
N LEU A 27 27.27 24.64 -3.85
CA LEU A 27 27.10 24.97 -5.26
C LEU A 27 25.88 24.26 -5.85
N ARG A 28 25.74 22.96 -5.58
CA ARG A 28 24.59 22.17 -6.04
C ARG A 28 23.28 22.70 -5.47
N ALA A 29 23.25 23.08 -4.19
CA ALA A 29 22.08 23.67 -3.55
C ALA A 29 21.71 25.04 -4.12
N ASP A 30 22.71 25.88 -4.36
CA ASP A 30 22.56 27.20 -4.97
C ASP A 30 22.09 27.09 -6.42
N PHE A 31 22.59 26.11 -7.17
CA PHE A 31 22.12 25.82 -8.52
C PHE A 31 20.63 25.43 -8.53
N SER A 32 20.21 24.56 -7.61
CA SER A 32 18.80 24.20 -7.42
C SER A 32 17.94 25.42 -7.08
N ALA A 33 18.43 26.31 -6.22
CA ALA A 33 17.73 27.56 -5.88
C ALA A 33 17.64 28.51 -7.08
N HIS A 34 18.71 28.64 -7.87
CA HIS A 34 18.72 29.40 -9.12
C HIS A 34 17.67 28.86 -10.11
N HIS A 35 17.60 27.54 -10.28
CA HIS A 35 16.63 26.90 -11.18
C HIS A 35 15.20 27.17 -10.74
N GLN A 36 14.87 26.89 -9.47
CA GLN A 36 13.53 27.12 -8.92
C GLN A 36 13.10 28.59 -9.02
N LEU A 37 14.00 29.53 -8.72
CA LEU A 37 13.74 30.96 -8.88
C LEU A 37 13.46 31.34 -10.34
N GLY A 38 14.13 30.69 -11.29
CA GLY A 38 13.90 30.87 -12.72
C GLY A 38 12.51 30.40 -13.15
N GLU A 39 12.07 29.24 -12.66
CA GLU A 39 10.76 28.66 -12.96
C GLU A 39 9.62 29.49 -12.36
N ILE A 40 9.69 29.82 -11.06
CA ILE A 40 8.62 30.58 -10.39
C ILE A 40 8.56 32.04 -10.86
N ALA A 41 9.66 32.59 -11.39
CA ALA A 41 9.67 33.95 -11.90
C ALA A 41 8.67 34.17 -13.06
N ALA A 42 8.31 33.13 -13.81
CA ALA A 42 7.28 33.23 -14.84
C ALA A 42 5.86 33.45 -14.26
N TYR A 43 5.65 33.08 -13.00
CA TYR A 43 4.36 33.06 -12.31
C TYR A 43 4.24 34.08 -11.18
N GLY A 44 5.14 35.07 -11.11
CA GLY A 44 5.07 36.11 -10.08
C GLY A 44 3.78 36.94 -10.18
N GLU A 45 3.11 37.17 -9.05
CA GLU A 45 1.83 37.89 -8.97
C GLU A 45 1.95 39.34 -9.46
N THR A 46 3.13 39.93 -9.30
CA THR A 46 3.43 41.31 -9.72
C THR A 46 4.69 41.38 -10.60
N PRO A 47 4.78 42.36 -11.53
CA PRO A 47 6.00 42.59 -12.30
C PRO A 47 7.23 42.85 -11.43
N ALA A 48 7.05 43.46 -10.24
CA ALA A 48 8.12 43.71 -9.29
C ALA A 48 8.69 42.40 -8.73
N GLN A 49 7.84 41.44 -8.35
CA GLN A 49 8.26 40.11 -7.88
C GLN A 49 8.98 39.32 -8.99
N VAL A 50 8.51 39.39 -10.24
CA VAL A 50 9.19 38.75 -11.38
C VAL A 50 10.62 39.28 -11.53
N VAL A 51 10.81 40.60 -11.43
CA VAL A 51 12.13 41.23 -11.48
C VAL A 51 12.99 40.81 -10.28
N GLU A 52 12.42 40.75 -9.09
CA GLU A 52 13.12 40.33 -7.87
C GLU A 52 13.61 38.88 -7.97
N TYR A 53 12.77 37.93 -8.37
CA TYR A 53 13.16 36.53 -8.52
C TYR A 53 14.24 36.34 -9.58
N LYS A 54 14.12 37.00 -10.73
CA LYS A 54 15.17 36.99 -11.77
C LYS A 54 16.47 37.61 -11.28
N ALA A 55 16.42 38.72 -10.54
CA ALA A 55 17.61 39.35 -9.98
C ALA A 55 18.29 38.44 -8.95
N ARG A 56 17.51 37.76 -8.11
CA ARG A 56 18.02 36.81 -7.11
C ARG A 56 18.66 35.59 -7.77
N ALA A 57 18.01 34.97 -8.75
CA ALA A 57 18.58 33.87 -9.53
C ALA A 57 19.90 34.30 -10.17
N HIS A 58 19.92 35.46 -10.84
CA HIS A 58 21.11 35.95 -11.51
C HIS A 58 22.27 36.28 -10.54
N ASN A 59 21.98 36.76 -9.33
CA ASN A 59 23.01 36.98 -8.31
C ASN A 59 23.65 35.67 -7.84
N ILE A 60 22.86 34.60 -7.67
CA ILE A 60 23.37 33.27 -7.33
C ILE A 60 24.28 32.75 -8.44
N ALA A 61 23.82 32.79 -9.69
CA ALA A 61 24.63 32.36 -10.83
C ALA A 61 25.93 33.17 -10.95
N ARG A 62 25.86 34.50 -10.76
CA ARG A 62 27.04 35.37 -10.82
C ARG A 62 28.10 34.99 -9.79
N GLN A 63 27.69 34.66 -8.57
CA GLN A 63 28.61 34.25 -7.50
C GLN A 63 29.49 33.06 -7.94
N TRP A 64 28.88 32.03 -8.52
CA TRP A 64 29.59 30.81 -8.94
C TRP A 64 30.33 30.96 -10.27
N LEU A 65 29.78 31.74 -11.21
CA LEU A 65 30.43 32.00 -12.50
C LEU A 65 31.64 32.95 -12.37
N GLN A 66 31.71 33.76 -11.31
CA GLN A 66 32.84 34.67 -11.03
C GLN A 66 33.78 34.12 -9.96
N ASP A 67 33.52 32.91 -9.45
CA ASP A 67 34.36 32.33 -8.41
C ASP A 67 35.78 32.05 -8.93
N ALA A 68 36.76 32.08 -8.04
CA ALA A 68 38.17 31.97 -8.42
C ALA A 68 38.56 30.54 -8.86
N ALA A 69 37.79 29.52 -8.46
CA ALA A 69 38.05 28.13 -8.80
C ALA A 69 37.39 27.75 -10.14
N PRO A 70 38.18 27.32 -11.15
CA PRO A 70 37.63 26.94 -12.46
C PRO A 70 36.75 25.68 -12.38
N GLU A 71 37.00 24.80 -11.41
CA GLU A 71 36.23 23.56 -11.19
C GLU A 71 34.78 23.86 -10.82
N HIS A 72 34.53 24.89 -10.00
CA HIS A 72 33.17 25.32 -9.65
C HIS A 72 32.43 25.90 -10.84
N GLN A 73 33.11 26.71 -11.64
CA GLN A 73 32.55 27.25 -12.88
C GLN A 73 32.19 26.10 -13.84
N GLN A 74 33.08 25.12 -13.99
CA GLN A 74 32.82 23.96 -14.84
C GLN A 74 31.60 23.16 -14.35
N LEU A 75 31.52 22.83 -13.06
CA LEU A 75 30.38 22.12 -12.49
C LEU A 75 29.06 22.88 -12.70
N TRP A 76 29.07 24.22 -12.56
CA TRP A 76 27.90 25.05 -12.83
C TRP A 76 27.42 24.91 -14.29
N HIS A 77 28.35 24.93 -15.25
CA HIS A 77 28.01 24.76 -16.67
C HIS A 77 27.54 23.33 -16.98
N GLU A 78 28.15 22.31 -16.35
CA GLU A 78 27.73 20.92 -16.50
C GLU A 78 26.30 20.69 -15.97
N LEU A 79 25.96 21.27 -14.82
CA LEU A 79 24.60 21.24 -14.28
C LEU A 79 23.60 21.96 -15.21
N ALA A 80 23.95 23.14 -15.73
CA ALA A 80 23.10 23.86 -16.68
C ALA A 80 22.86 23.05 -17.96
N GLY A 81 23.91 22.48 -18.55
CA GLY A 81 23.80 21.65 -19.75
C GLY A 81 23.02 20.36 -19.52
N ALA A 82 23.17 19.73 -18.34
CA ALA A 82 22.40 18.55 -17.99
C ALA A 82 20.89 18.86 -17.86
N VAL A 83 20.53 19.94 -17.15
CA VAL A 83 19.13 20.38 -17.05
C VAL A 83 18.55 20.72 -18.42
N GLU A 84 19.30 21.41 -19.27
CA GLU A 84 18.87 21.71 -20.64
C GLU A 84 18.62 20.44 -21.45
N ALA A 85 19.50 19.44 -21.35
CA ALA A 85 19.35 18.16 -22.03
C ALA A 85 18.09 17.40 -21.58
N TRP A 86 17.85 17.34 -20.26
CA TRP A 86 16.65 16.72 -19.70
C TRP A 86 15.37 17.45 -20.11
N THR A 87 15.40 18.78 -20.16
CA THR A 87 14.26 19.61 -20.56
C THR A 87 13.97 19.49 -22.06
N ALA A 88 15.00 19.43 -22.91
CA ALA A 88 14.85 19.38 -24.37
C ALA A 88 14.47 17.99 -24.89
N ASN A 89 15.03 16.92 -24.33
CA ASN A 89 14.74 15.55 -24.74
C ASN A 89 14.84 14.56 -23.56
N PRO A 90 13.81 14.47 -22.71
CA PRO A 90 13.84 13.68 -21.48
C PRO A 90 14.00 12.18 -21.73
N GLU A 91 13.49 11.66 -22.85
CA GLU A 91 13.62 10.23 -23.17
C GLU A 91 15.03 9.84 -23.61
N ALA A 92 15.71 10.71 -24.37
CA ALA A 92 17.12 10.51 -24.71
C ALA A 92 18.00 10.62 -23.45
N ALA A 93 17.82 11.69 -22.66
CA ALA A 93 18.55 11.91 -21.42
C ALA A 93 18.37 10.75 -20.43
N ARG A 94 17.15 10.21 -20.29
CA ARG A 94 16.87 9.03 -19.46
C ARG A 94 17.62 7.78 -19.92
N ARG A 95 17.66 7.52 -21.23
CA ARG A 95 18.40 6.37 -21.78
C ARG A 95 19.90 6.51 -21.57
N GLU A 96 20.45 7.68 -21.83
CA GLU A 96 21.87 7.98 -21.62
C GLU A 96 22.26 7.86 -20.15
N PHE A 97 21.44 8.41 -19.25
CA PHE A 97 21.65 8.29 -17.82
C PHE A 97 21.58 6.84 -17.33
N GLY A 98 20.62 6.04 -17.82
CA GLY A 98 20.54 4.61 -17.49
C GLY A 98 21.78 3.83 -17.94
N GLN A 99 22.30 4.11 -19.14
CA GLN A 99 23.54 3.48 -19.64
C GLN A 99 24.77 3.89 -18.82
N LEU A 100 24.88 5.18 -18.49
CA LEU A 100 25.93 5.76 -17.66
C LEU A 100 25.94 5.13 -16.26
N GLN A 101 24.76 5.00 -15.64
CA GLN A 101 24.61 4.38 -14.34
C GLN A 101 24.95 2.89 -14.36
N GLN A 102 24.46 2.14 -15.36
CA GLN A 102 24.76 0.72 -15.49
C GLN A 102 26.27 0.48 -15.62
N SER A 103 26.92 1.27 -16.49
CA SER A 103 28.36 1.18 -16.70
C SER A 103 29.16 1.52 -15.44
N PHE A 104 28.67 2.44 -14.60
CA PHE A 104 29.28 2.75 -13.30
C PHE A 104 29.15 1.60 -12.30
N ILE A 105 27.98 0.96 -12.24
CA ILE A 105 27.72 -0.19 -11.37
C ILE A 105 28.62 -1.37 -11.75
N GLU A 106 28.84 -1.58 -13.04
CA GLU A 106 29.72 -2.63 -13.56
C GLU A 106 31.22 -2.34 -13.32
N GLY A 107 31.55 -1.22 -12.68
CA GLY A 107 32.93 -0.82 -12.42
C GLY A 107 33.66 -0.35 -13.68
N GLY A 108 32.91 0.16 -14.66
CA GLY A 108 33.45 0.71 -15.90
C GLY A 108 34.53 1.76 -15.62
N ALA A 109 35.76 1.47 -16.04
CA ALA A 109 36.89 2.38 -15.88
C ALA A 109 36.64 3.67 -16.70
N GLY A 110 36.64 4.82 -16.02
CA GLY A 110 36.56 6.14 -16.66
C GLY A 110 35.25 6.91 -16.48
N ILE A 111 34.27 6.37 -15.73
CA ILE A 111 33.06 7.13 -15.40
C ILE A 111 33.30 7.92 -14.11
N ASP A 112 33.26 9.24 -14.24
CA ASP A 112 33.37 10.13 -13.10
C ASP A 112 32.07 10.13 -12.28
N SER A 113 32.20 9.89 -10.97
CA SER A 113 31.11 10.00 -10.00
C SER A 113 30.41 11.35 -10.06
N ASN A 114 31.14 12.42 -10.40
CA ASN A 114 30.57 13.75 -10.55
C ASN A 114 29.53 13.82 -11.67
N THR A 115 29.81 13.20 -12.82
CA THR A 115 28.89 13.16 -13.97
C THR A 115 27.57 12.48 -13.60
N ILE A 116 27.62 11.39 -12.82
CA ILE A 116 26.41 10.68 -12.37
C ILE A 116 25.58 11.55 -11.44
N ARG A 117 26.22 12.20 -10.45
CA ARG A 117 25.53 13.10 -9.51
C ARG A 117 24.89 14.27 -10.23
N THR A 118 25.59 14.87 -11.19
CA THR A 118 25.08 15.97 -12.03
C THR A 118 23.87 15.55 -12.86
N GLN A 119 23.92 14.40 -13.52
CA GLN A 119 22.78 13.87 -14.29
C GLN A 119 21.59 13.52 -13.40
N ARG A 120 21.84 12.94 -12.22
CA ARG A 120 20.79 12.65 -11.24
C ARG A 120 20.09 13.93 -10.77
N GLN A 121 20.88 14.92 -10.33
CA GLN A 121 20.34 16.20 -9.87
C GLN A 121 19.52 16.90 -10.96
N ALA A 122 20.00 16.88 -12.21
CA ALA A 122 19.26 17.46 -13.32
C ALA A 122 17.91 16.76 -13.53
N ALA A 123 17.89 15.41 -13.51
CA ALA A 123 16.66 14.64 -13.63
C ALA A 123 15.66 14.95 -12.51
N GLU A 124 16.13 15.06 -11.27
CA GLU A 124 15.32 15.43 -10.10
C GLU A 124 14.74 16.85 -10.21
N LEU A 125 15.57 17.83 -10.59
CA LEU A 125 15.13 19.22 -10.75
C LEU A 125 14.08 19.38 -11.86
N THR A 126 14.19 18.61 -12.93
CA THR A 126 13.19 18.60 -14.02
C THR A 126 11.96 17.72 -13.74
N GLY A 127 11.87 17.08 -12.58
CA GLY A 127 10.75 16.21 -12.22
C GLY A 127 10.70 14.90 -13.02
N HIS A 128 11.82 14.49 -13.62
CA HIS A 128 11.96 13.24 -14.37
C HIS A 128 12.54 12.10 -13.53
N LEU A 129 12.91 12.41 -12.28
CA LEU A 129 13.28 11.49 -11.22
C LEU A 129 12.62 11.92 -9.90
N GLU A 130 12.05 10.98 -9.14
CA GLU A 130 11.64 11.26 -7.76
C GLU A 130 12.86 11.34 -6.83
N PRO A 131 12.90 12.30 -5.88
CA PRO A 131 14.00 12.40 -4.91
C PRO A 131 14.08 11.14 -4.06
N VAL A 132 15.21 10.45 -4.14
CA VAL A 132 15.45 9.23 -3.37
C VAL A 132 15.62 9.60 -1.89
N ASN A 133 14.84 8.97 -1.02
CA ASN A 133 15.09 9.00 0.42
C ASN A 133 16.30 8.10 0.72
N ASP A 134 17.50 8.65 0.59
CA ASP A 134 18.79 7.95 0.80
C ASP A 134 19.00 7.40 2.23
N ARG A 135 18.01 7.52 3.13
CA ARG A 135 18.06 6.97 4.49
C ARG A 135 17.80 5.47 4.54
N SER A 136 17.33 4.86 3.46
CA SER A 136 17.09 3.42 3.38
C SER A 136 17.99 2.79 2.33
N ALA A 137 18.99 2.01 2.77
CA ALA A 137 19.79 1.17 1.88
C ALA A 137 18.91 0.16 1.09
N GLN A 138 17.69 -0.11 1.55
CA GLN A 138 16.70 -0.91 0.81
C GLN A 138 16.07 -0.13 -0.36
N ASP A 139 15.88 1.20 -0.24
CA ASP A 139 15.31 1.99 -1.33
C ASP A 139 16.35 2.32 -2.41
N GLY A 140 17.61 2.52 -2.03
CA GLY A 140 18.73 2.60 -2.98
C GLY A 140 18.91 1.31 -3.81
N ALA A 141 18.57 0.14 -3.26
CA ALA A 141 18.61 -1.14 -3.96
C ALA A 141 17.39 -1.40 -4.85
N ARG A 142 16.25 -0.73 -4.59
CA ARG A 142 15.03 -0.78 -5.42
C ARG A 142 15.16 0.05 -6.69
N TRP A 143 16.07 1.01 -6.71
CA TRP A 143 16.34 1.88 -7.86
C TRP A 143 17.21 1.21 -8.94
N ARG A 144 16.96 -0.08 -9.22
CA ARG A 144 17.44 -0.72 -10.44
C ARG A 144 16.52 -0.31 -11.58
N PRO A 145 17.01 0.34 -12.65
CA PRO A 145 16.17 0.68 -13.78
C PRO A 145 15.62 -0.60 -14.41
N ARG A 146 14.35 -0.92 -14.16
CA ARG A 146 13.59 -1.75 -15.08
C ARG A 146 13.17 -0.85 -16.22
N HIS A 147 13.60 -1.20 -17.43
CA HIS A 147 13.26 -0.52 -18.68
C HIS A 147 11.76 -0.20 -18.75
N LEU A 148 11.40 1.07 -18.55
CA LEU A 148 10.08 1.61 -18.84
C LEU A 148 10.24 2.65 -19.94
N SER A 149 10.24 2.16 -21.17
CA SER A 149 9.83 2.94 -22.33
C SER A 149 8.32 3.12 -22.26
N VAL A 150 7.86 4.09 -21.47
CA VAL A 150 6.53 4.67 -21.63
C VAL A 150 6.71 5.88 -22.53
N VAL A 151 6.77 5.61 -23.84
CA VAL A 151 6.43 6.60 -24.86
C VAL A 151 4.91 6.49 -24.99
N PRO A 152 4.12 7.53 -24.70
CA PRO A 152 2.71 7.53 -25.04
C PRO A 152 2.61 7.47 -26.56
N ASP A 153 2.14 6.35 -27.10
CA ASP A 153 1.84 6.20 -28.52
C ASP A 153 0.71 7.19 -28.89
N PRO A 154 0.94 8.20 -29.74
CA PRO A 154 -0.10 9.15 -30.13
C PRO A 154 -1.18 8.51 -31.03
N GLY A 155 -1.09 7.21 -31.33
CA GLY A 155 -1.98 6.50 -32.24
C GLY A 155 -3.15 5.71 -31.63
N VAL A 156 -3.24 5.56 -30.30
CA VAL A 156 -4.34 4.79 -29.70
C VAL A 156 -5.56 5.71 -29.49
N GLU A 157 -6.61 5.49 -30.27
CA GLU A 157 -7.92 6.12 -30.07
C GLU A 157 -8.44 5.76 -28.66
N ALA A 158 -8.21 6.65 -27.71
CA ALA A 158 -8.76 6.56 -26.37
C ALA A 158 -10.30 6.55 -26.45
N THR A 159 -10.90 5.58 -25.76
CA THR A 159 -12.35 5.49 -25.55
C THR A 159 -12.86 6.83 -25.00
N ARG A 160 -13.62 7.56 -25.83
CA ARG A 160 -14.25 8.83 -25.47
C ARG A 160 -15.24 8.58 -24.33
N SER A 161 -14.96 9.19 -23.18
CA SER A 161 -15.76 9.10 -21.96
C SER A 161 -16.37 10.47 -21.69
N ASP A 162 -17.70 10.53 -21.56
CA ASP A 162 -18.45 11.75 -21.26
C ASP A 162 -18.53 12.05 -19.75
N SER A 163 -17.72 11.35 -18.93
CA SER A 163 -17.69 11.52 -17.49
C SER A 163 -17.06 12.87 -17.10
N LEU A 164 -17.79 13.66 -16.29
CA LEU A 164 -17.31 14.93 -15.73
C LEU A 164 -16.05 14.76 -14.87
N VAL A 165 -15.87 13.59 -14.25
CA VAL A 165 -14.71 13.27 -13.39
C VAL A 165 -13.47 13.02 -14.25
N ASP A 166 -13.63 12.32 -15.37
CA ASP A 166 -12.55 12.05 -16.35
C ASP A 166 -12.09 13.36 -17.01
N ARG A 167 -13.01 14.31 -17.15
CA ARG A 167 -12.78 15.66 -17.70
C ARG A 167 -12.03 16.58 -16.74
N ALA A 168 -12.28 16.49 -15.43
CA ALA A 168 -11.57 17.25 -14.41
C ALA A 168 -10.12 16.78 -14.22
N LEU A 169 -9.82 15.52 -14.58
CA LEU A 169 -8.50 14.89 -14.48
C LEU A 169 -7.70 14.94 -15.79
N GLY A 170 -8.10 15.78 -16.75
CA GLY A 170 -7.34 16.03 -18.00
C GLY A 170 -7.77 15.19 -19.21
N GLY A 171 -8.90 14.49 -19.15
CA GLY A 171 -9.48 13.77 -20.29
C GLY A 171 -9.92 14.71 -21.44
N ARG A 172 -9.74 14.26 -22.69
CA ARG A 172 -10.12 15.03 -23.89
C ARG A 172 -11.63 14.94 -24.15
N ALA A 173 -12.41 15.90 -23.66
CA ALA A 173 -13.84 16.02 -23.98
C ALA A 173 -14.10 16.82 -25.26
N THR A 174 -15.16 16.48 -26.00
CA THR A 174 -15.54 17.12 -27.28
C THR A 174 -16.29 18.46 -27.14
N GLN A 175 -16.59 18.91 -25.92
CA GLN A 175 -17.39 20.11 -25.68
C GLN A 175 -16.72 20.99 -24.64
N GLU A 176 -16.48 22.26 -24.99
CA GLU A 176 -15.94 23.28 -24.10
C GLU A 176 -16.95 23.57 -22.98
N LEU A 177 -16.47 23.65 -21.74
CA LEU A 177 -17.29 24.02 -20.57
C LEU A 177 -17.74 25.48 -20.72
N SER A 178 -19.01 25.74 -20.43
CA SER A 178 -19.50 27.11 -20.37
C SER A 178 -18.97 27.83 -19.12
N MET A 179 -18.79 29.15 -19.19
CA MET A 179 -18.28 29.93 -18.06
C MET A 179 -19.16 29.79 -16.80
N ALA A 180 -20.46 29.57 -16.98
CA ALA A 180 -21.39 29.35 -15.87
C ALA A 180 -21.18 27.99 -15.16
N GLU A 181 -20.76 26.95 -15.91
CA GLU A 181 -20.43 25.65 -15.32
C GLU A 181 -19.09 25.71 -14.57
N VAL A 182 -18.12 26.47 -15.09
CA VAL A 182 -16.85 26.73 -14.40
C VAL A 182 -17.09 27.47 -13.08
N GLU A 183 -17.95 28.50 -13.09
CA GLU A 183 -18.30 29.26 -11.89
C GLU A 183 -19.06 28.41 -10.86
N ALA A 184 -19.92 27.48 -11.31
CA ALA A 184 -20.59 26.53 -10.42
C ALA A 184 -19.62 25.53 -9.77
N ILE A 185 -18.58 25.08 -10.49
CA ILE A 185 -17.55 24.17 -9.96
C ILE A 185 -16.66 24.89 -8.94
N ILE A 186 -16.28 26.14 -9.22
CA ILE A 186 -15.47 26.96 -8.31
C ILE A 186 -16.25 27.22 -7.01
N ASN A 187 -17.49 27.68 -7.11
CA ASN A 187 -18.34 27.91 -5.93
C ASN A 187 -18.57 26.63 -5.12
N GLY A 188 -18.77 25.49 -5.80
CA GLY A 188 -18.91 24.19 -5.12
C GLY A 188 -17.62 23.72 -4.43
N SER A 189 -16.44 24.11 -4.94
CA SER A 189 -15.15 23.79 -4.32
C SER A 189 -14.85 24.69 -3.13
N ASP A 190 -15.18 25.98 -3.21
CA ASP A 190 -15.03 26.93 -2.09
C ASP A 190 -15.97 26.57 -0.93
N GLU A 191 -17.19 26.11 -1.21
CA GLU A 191 -18.12 25.60 -0.20
C GLU A 191 -17.61 24.32 0.47
N LEU A 192 -16.94 23.44 -0.28
CA LEU A 192 -16.31 22.23 0.24
C LEU A 192 -15.10 22.53 1.12
N LEU A 193 -14.25 23.48 0.71
CA LEU A 193 -13.11 23.95 1.49
C LEU A 193 -13.53 24.68 2.77
N ALA A 194 -14.57 25.50 2.71
CA ALA A 194 -15.12 26.16 3.89
C ALA A 194 -15.77 25.16 4.87
N ALA A 195 -16.36 24.08 4.35
CA ALA A 195 -16.90 23.00 5.17
C ALA A 195 -15.79 22.13 5.80
N GLU A 196 -14.67 21.93 5.10
CA GLU A 196 -13.48 21.25 5.59
C GLU A 196 -12.79 22.06 6.72
N GLU A 197 -12.59 23.37 6.51
CA GLU A 197 -11.97 24.27 7.49
C GLU A 197 -12.83 24.41 8.77
N ALA A 198 -14.15 24.27 8.66
CA ALA A 198 -15.06 24.24 9.81
C ALA A 198 -15.02 22.93 10.61
N LEU A 199 -14.46 21.85 10.05
CA LEU A 199 -14.40 20.51 10.67
C LEU A 199 -12.99 20.14 11.16
N ALA A 200 -11.96 20.91 10.83
CA ALA A 200 -10.57 20.61 11.15
C ALA A 200 -10.15 21.10 12.55
N ASP A 201 -10.55 20.37 13.60
CA ASP A 201 -9.79 20.32 14.86
C ASP A 201 -9.83 18.89 15.43
N LEU A 202 -8.63 18.27 15.55
CA LEU A 202 -8.31 16.92 16.06
C LEU A 202 -8.78 15.77 15.14
N ASP A 203 -7.95 14.90 14.54
CA ASP A 203 -6.88 14.09 15.10
C ASP A 203 -6.06 13.47 13.94
N THR A 204 -4.92 12.84 14.23
CA THR A 204 -3.95 12.22 13.30
C THR A 204 -4.54 11.52 12.07
N GLY A 205 -4.05 11.86 10.86
CA GLY A 205 -4.53 11.46 9.50
C GLY A 205 -4.61 9.96 9.14
N GLU A 206 -4.76 9.09 10.12
CA GLU A 206 -5.20 7.69 9.95
C GLU A 206 -6.74 7.63 9.68
N ASP A 207 -7.50 8.58 10.23
CA ASP A 207 -8.95 8.66 10.03
C ASP A 207 -9.36 9.29 8.69
N GLU A 208 -8.48 10.10 8.09
CA GLU A 208 -8.75 10.83 6.83
C GLU A 208 -8.84 9.89 5.62
N ILE A 209 -8.00 8.84 5.59
CA ILE A 209 -8.05 7.78 4.57
C ILE A 209 -9.35 6.98 4.69
N THR A 210 -9.84 6.80 5.91
CA THR A 210 -11.08 6.09 6.20
C THR A 210 -12.30 6.94 5.84
N ALA A 211 -12.23 8.27 6.02
CA ALA A 211 -13.29 9.22 5.69
C ALA A 211 -13.57 9.35 4.18
N LEU A 212 -12.54 9.16 3.35
CA LEU A 212 -12.62 9.19 1.88
C LEU A 212 -13.27 7.94 1.27
N LEU A 213 -13.50 6.88 2.05
CA LEU A 213 -14.20 5.70 1.59
C LEU A 213 -15.73 5.97 1.51
N PRO A 214 -16.43 5.42 0.50
CA PRO A 214 -17.89 5.44 0.45
C PRO A 214 -18.53 4.97 1.77
N ALA A 215 -19.70 5.52 2.15
CA ALA A 215 -20.34 5.22 3.44
C ALA A 215 -20.55 3.71 3.71
N ALA A 216 -20.68 2.90 2.66
CA ALA A 216 -20.75 1.44 2.74
C ALA A 216 -19.45 0.78 3.22
N GLN A 217 -18.30 1.39 2.98
CA GLN A 217 -16.98 0.94 3.43
C GLN A 217 -16.60 1.56 4.78
N ARG A 218 -17.06 2.78 5.08
CA ARG A 218 -16.87 3.44 6.39
C ARG A 218 -17.56 2.72 7.55
N ASN A 219 -18.77 2.20 7.33
CA ASN A 219 -19.57 1.58 8.39
C ASN A 219 -19.35 0.06 8.56
N ALA A 220 -18.39 -0.54 7.84
CA ALA A 220 -18.08 -1.97 7.99
C ALA A 220 -17.31 -2.28 9.28
N TYR A 221 -16.60 -1.29 9.82
CA TYR A 221 -15.98 -1.36 11.13
C TYR A 221 -16.94 -0.77 12.15
N LEU A 222 -17.74 -1.63 12.80
CA LEU A 222 -18.22 -1.47 14.19
C LEU A 222 -19.26 -2.58 14.46
N THR A 223 -18.76 -3.80 14.65
CA THR A 223 -19.21 -4.91 15.53
C THR A 223 -19.00 -6.27 14.86
N PRO A 224 -18.20 -7.17 15.46
CA PRO A 224 -17.96 -8.51 14.93
C PRO A 224 -19.15 -9.39 15.31
N THR A 225 -20.27 -9.23 14.62
CA THR A 225 -21.15 -10.36 14.38
C THR A 225 -20.81 -10.89 12.99
N VAL A 226 -19.58 -11.40 12.84
CA VAL A 226 -19.29 -12.31 11.74
C VAL A 226 -20.24 -13.48 11.94
N THR A 227 -21.32 -13.50 11.16
CA THR A 227 -22.19 -14.66 11.15
C THR A 227 -21.38 -15.82 10.58
N ILE A 228 -21.56 -17.03 11.11
CA ILE A 228 -20.88 -18.24 10.63
C ILE A 228 -21.03 -18.37 9.09
N ASP A 229 -22.12 -17.85 8.53
CA ASP A 229 -22.43 -17.82 7.11
C ASP A 229 -21.48 -16.94 6.26
N GLN A 230 -20.81 -15.95 6.86
CA GLN A 230 -19.88 -15.05 6.15
C GLN A 230 -18.45 -15.62 6.08
N VAL A 231 -18.10 -16.56 6.97
CA VAL A 231 -16.75 -17.13 7.05
C VAL A 231 -16.31 -17.82 5.75
N PRO A 232 -17.15 -18.61 5.04
CA PRO A 232 -16.76 -19.18 3.75
C PRO A 232 -16.48 -18.14 2.67
N ALA A 233 -17.21 -17.02 2.68
CA ALA A 233 -17.00 -15.92 1.74
C ALA A 233 -15.67 -15.19 2.01
N GLN A 234 -15.33 -14.98 3.28
CA GLN A 234 -14.04 -14.42 3.71
C GLN A 234 -12.88 -15.31 3.29
N ILE A 235 -12.92 -16.60 3.65
CA ILE A 235 -11.90 -17.60 3.29
C ILE A 235 -11.73 -17.64 1.76
N GLY A 236 -12.82 -17.73 1.01
CA GLY A 236 -12.79 -17.84 -0.44
C GLY A 236 -12.26 -16.60 -1.15
N ALA A 237 -12.43 -15.41 -0.57
CA ALA A 237 -11.89 -14.17 -1.11
C ALA A 237 -10.41 -13.99 -0.77
N VAL A 238 -10.02 -14.21 0.49
CA VAL A 238 -8.63 -14.12 0.95
C VAL A 238 -7.74 -15.16 0.29
N ARG A 239 -8.23 -16.40 0.13
CA ARG A 239 -7.56 -17.43 -0.68
C ARG A 239 -7.28 -16.96 -2.10
N ARG A 240 -8.29 -16.36 -2.75
CA ARG A 240 -8.15 -15.87 -4.13
C ARG A 240 -7.10 -14.76 -4.24
N VAL A 241 -7.00 -13.87 -3.24
CA VAL A 241 -5.92 -12.87 -3.18
C VAL A 241 -4.55 -13.54 -3.21
N GLN A 242 -4.35 -14.54 -2.35
CA GLN A 242 -3.07 -15.23 -2.25
C GLN A 242 -2.74 -16.03 -3.52
N ASP A 243 -3.68 -16.82 -4.03
CA ASP A 243 -3.46 -17.68 -5.20
C ASP A 243 -3.19 -16.87 -6.47
N LEU A 244 -3.87 -15.73 -6.66
CA LEU A 244 -3.62 -14.84 -7.81
C LEU A 244 -2.25 -14.15 -7.70
N ALA A 245 -1.86 -13.71 -6.50
CA ALA A 245 -0.54 -13.13 -6.26
C ALA A 245 0.58 -14.17 -6.44
N ALA A 246 0.37 -15.43 -6.01
CA ALA A 246 1.30 -16.54 -6.22
C ALA A 246 1.43 -16.89 -7.70
N GLN A 247 0.30 -16.95 -8.42
CA GLN A 247 0.30 -17.18 -9.87
C GLN A 247 1.03 -16.05 -10.61
N HIS A 248 0.84 -14.80 -10.19
CA HIS A 248 1.55 -13.65 -10.75
C HIS A 248 3.07 -13.76 -10.49
N ALA A 249 3.48 -14.00 -9.24
CA ALA A 249 4.89 -14.15 -8.87
C ALA A 249 5.58 -15.26 -9.66
N ARG A 250 4.90 -16.41 -9.82
CA ARG A 250 5.40 -17.54 -10.62
C ARG A 250 5.50 -17.20 -12.11
N LEU A 251 4.44 -16.63 -12.68
CA LEU A 251 4.40 -16.30 -14.11
C LEU A 251 5.46 -15.25 -14.47
N ALA A 252 5.74 -14.32 -13.54
CA ALA A 252 6.79 -13.31 -13.66
C ALA A 252 8.21 -13.90 -13.53
N ALA A 253 8.40 -14.96 -12.75
CA ALA A 253 9.69 -15.64 -12.62
C ALA A 253 10.05 -16.48 -13.87
N GLU A 254 9.03 -17.01 -14.56
CA GLU A 254 9.15 -17.82 -15.78
C GLU A 254 9.17 -16.94 -17.07
N PHE A 255 9.54 -15.66 -16.97
CA PHE A 255 9.55 -14.73 -18.08
C PHE A 255 10.82 -14.90 -18.94
N ASP A 256 10.66 -15.49 -20.12
CA ASP A 256 11.73 -15.55 -21.14
C ASP A 256 11.67 -14.30 -22.03
N GLU A 257 12.81 -13.66 -22.31
CA GLU A 257 12.98 -12.39 -23.04
C GLU A 257 12.57 -12.43 -24.53
N SER A 258 11.79 -13.42 -24.96
CA SER A 258 11.38 -13.58 -26.36
C SER A 258 10.34 -12.51 -26.76
N PRO A 259 10.55 -11.73 -27.84
CA PRO A 259 9.69 -10.60 -28.18
C PRO A 259 8.23 -10.97 -28.47
N GLU A 260 7.98 -12.13 -29.08
CA GLU A 260 6.63 -12.55 -29.52
C GLU A 260 5.79 -13.13 -28.36
N GLY A 261 6.43 -13.63 -27.30
CA GLY A 261 5.77 -14.15 -26.09
C GLY A 261 5.54 -13.09 -25.01
N SER A 262 6.26 -11.97 -25.06
CA SER A 262 6.27 -10.95 -24.02
C SER A 262 4.91 -10.25 -23.85
N GLN A 263 4.24 -9.84 -24.93
CA GLN A 263 2.99 -9.07 -24.81
C GLN A 263 1.84 -9.89 -24.22
N VAL A 264 1.61 -11.10 -24.74
CA VAL A 264 0.54 -11.99 -24.22
C VAL A 264 0.74 -12.31 -22.73
N ARG A 265 2.01 -12.42 -22.32
CA ARG A 265 2.38 -12.70 -20.94
C ARG A 265 2.25 -11.47 -20.04
N ILE A 266 2.57 -10.27 -20.54
CA ILE A 266 2.30 -8.99 -19.87
C ILE A 266 0.79 -8.85 -19.63
N ASP A 267 -0.04 -9.04 -20.67
CA ASP A 267 -1.51 -8.98 -20.54
C ASP A 267 -2.04 -10.02 -19.53
N GLN A 268 -1.35 -11.17 -19.39
CA GLN A 268 -1.70 -12.18 -18.40
C GLN A 268 -1.31 -11.77 -16.98
N LEU A 269 -0.15 -11.15 -16.79
CA LEU A 269 0.29 -10.61 -15.50
C LEU A 269 -0.64 -9.47 -15.04
N GLU A 270 -1.01 -8.57 -15.94
CA GLU A 270 -1.95 -7.47 -15.63
C GLU A 270 -3.31 -8.01 -15.21
N ARG A 271 -3.87 -8.98 -15.93
CA ARG A 271 -5.12 -9.66 -15.55
C ARG A 271 -5.04 -10.33 -14.17
N LEU A 272 -3.90 -10.92 -13.82
CA LEU A 272 -3.70 -11.51 -12.50
C LEU A 272 -3.66 -10.43 -11.39
N MET A 273 -3.03 -9.29 -11.65
CA MET A 273 -2.98 -8.17 -10.70
C MET A 273 -4.35 -7.50 -10.53
N ASP A 274 -5.11 -7.32 -11.60
CA ASP A 274 -6.48 -6.81 -11.53
C ASP A 274 -7.39 -7.77 -10.78
N GLY A 275 -7.29 -9.07 -11.08
CA GLY A 275 -7.98 -10.10 -10.31
C GLY A 275 -7.64 -10.07 -8.82
N ALA A 276 -6.37 -9.84 -8.46
CA ALA A 276 -5.95 -9.71 -7.06
C ALA A 276 -6.53 -8.45 -6.40
N ARG A 277 -6.61 -7.32 -7.12
CA ARG A 277 -7.26 -6.09 -6.63
C ARG A 277 -8.76 -6.28 -6.42
N ASP A 278 -9.45 -6.96 -7.33
CA ASP A 278 -10.86 -7.32 -7.20
C ASP A 278 -11.08 -8.28 -6.03
N ALA A 279 -10.22 -9.29 -5.86
CA ALA A 279 -10.30 -10.24 -4.76
C ALA A 279 -10.08 -9.56 -3.39
N ARG A 280 -9.20 -8.56 -3.29
CA ARG A 280 -9.03 -7.76 -2.07
C ARG A 280 -10.28 -6.95 -1.74
N ARG A 281 -10.91 -6.32 -2.75
CA ARG A 281 -12.20 -5.64 -2.57
C ARG A 281 -13.29 -6.62 -2.11
N ALA A 282 -13.36 -7.80 -2.69
CA ALA A 282 -14.30 -8.84 -2.28
C ALA A 282 -14.04 -9.34 -0.84
N ALA A 283 -12.78 -9.47 -0.43
CA ALA A 283 -12.42 -9.87 0.93
C ALA A 283 -12.83 -8.81 1.96
N ALA A 284 -12.58 -7.54 1.67
CA ALA A 284 -13.03 -6.43 2.51
C ALA A 284 -14.57 -6.38 2.61
N LEU A 285 -15.28 -6.57 1.49
CA LEU A 285 -16.75 -6.65 1.48
C LEU A 285 -17.30 -7.86 2.25
N ALA A 286 -16.56 -8.96 2.29
CA ALA A 286 -16.90 -10.13 3.09
C ALA A 286 -16.60 -9.94 4.58
N GLY A 287 -15.98 -8.82 4.98
CA GLY A 287 -15.61 -8.53 6.36
C GLY A 287 -14.34 -9.25 6.83
N ALA A 288 -13.44 -9.64 5.92
CA ALA A 288 -12.13 -10.15 6.29
C ALA A 288 -11.27 -9.02 6.88
N ASP A 289 -10.44 -9.36 7.87
CA ASP A 289 -9.56 -8.38 8.52
C ASP A 289 -8.49 -7.87 7.53
N HIS A 290 -8.13 -6.60 7.65
CA HIS A 290 -7.10 -5.99 6.80
C HIS A 290 -5.75 -6.72 6.92
N ASP A 291 -5.39 -7.16 8.13
CA ASP A 291 -4.14 -7.89 8.38
C ASP A 291 -4.14 -9.26 7.69
N GLU A 292 -5.31 -9.94 7.66
CA GLU A 292 -5.48 -11.22 6.98
C GLU A 292 -5.36 -11.07 5.45
N ILE A 293 -5.96 -10.00 4.88
CA ILE A 293 -5.85 -9.68 3.46
C ILE A 293 -4.40 -9.36 3.08
N THR A 294 -3.72 -8.56 3.90
CA THR A 294 -2.33 -8.16 3.67
C THR A 294 -1.38 -9.34 3.79
N GLY A 295 -1.53 -10.17 4.83
CA GLY A 295 -0.74 -11.38 5.03
C GLY A 295 -0.89 -12.38 3.88
N ALA A 296 -2.12 -12.62 3.41
CA ALA A 296 -2.40 -13.46 2.24
C ALA A 296 -1.74 -12.94 0.96
N TYR A 297 -1.77 -11.64 0.72
CA TYR A 297 -1.10 -11.05 -0.43
C TYR A 297 0.42 -11.16 -0.36
N GLN A 298 1.02 -10.91 0.81
CA GLN A 298 2.47 -11.04 1.00
C GLN A 298 2.95 -12.48 0.80
N ALA A 299 2.22 -13.45 1.35
CA ALA A 299 2.49 -14.88 1.13
C ALA A 299 2.40 -15.25 -0.37
N GLY A 300 1.40 -14.71 -1.08
CA GLY A 300 1.27 -14.89 -2.51
C GLY A 300 2.42 -14.27 -3.31
N LEU A 301 2.86 -13.05 -2.97
CA LEU A 301 4.03 -12.44 -3.63
C LEU A 301 5.33 -13.23 -3.40
N ALA A 302 5.46 -13.94 -2.28
CA ALA A 302 6.56 -14.86 -2.02
C ALA A 302 6.45 -16.18 -2.83
N GLY A 303 5.39 -16.36 -3.63
CA GLY A 303 5.15 -17.53 -4.47
C GLY A 303 4.39 -18.66 -3.76
N HIS A 304 3.89 -18.43 -2.54
CA HIS A 304 3.16 -19.45 -1.80
C HIS A 304 1.67 -19.41 -2.13
N TYR A 305 1.14 -20.52 -2.64
CA TYR A 305 -0.30 -20.72 -2.78
C TYR A 305 -0.93 -20.97 -1.41
N TRP A 306 -2.23 -20.69 -1.27
CA TRP A 306 -2.97 -20.89 -0.03
C TRP A 306 -2.85 -22.32 0.49
N SER A 307 -2.89 -23.31 -0.42
CA SER A 307 -2.78 -24.73 -0.09
C SER A 307 -1.41 -25.14 0.49
N GLN A 308 -0.37 -24.31 0.30
CA GLN A 308 0.98 -24.58 0.75
C GLN A 308 1.27 -23.90 2.09
N GLN A 309 0.97 -22.59 2.15
CA GLN A 309 1.24 -21.78 3.33
C GLN A 309 0.22 -20.62 3.39
N PRO A 310 -0.90 -20.78 4.10
CA PRO A 310 -1.89 -19.72 4.23
C PRO A 310 -1.30 -18.47 4.89
N GLY A 311 -1.39 -17.32 4.23
CA GLY A 311 -0.96 -16.03 4.80
C GLY A 311 -1.92 -15.46 5.85
N ALA A 312 -3.11 -16.05 5.99
CA ALA A 312 -4.08 -15.74 7.04
C ALA A 312 -4.33 -17.00 7.90
N PRO A 313 -3.54 -17.22 8.96
CA PRO A 313 -3.56 -18.47 9.73
C PRO A 313 -4.89 -18.72 10.43
N ARG A 314 -5.57 -17.67 10.91
CA ARG A 314 -6.88 -17.77 11.55
C ARG A 314 -7.94 -18.27 10.55
N LEU A 315 -8.03 -17.67 9.37
CA LEU A 315 -8.99 -18.12 8.34
C LEU A 315 -8.70 -19.53 7.85
N ALA A 316 -7.44 -19.94 7.79
CA ALA A 316 -7.06 -21.32 7.45
C ALA A 316 -7.48 -22.33 8.52
N GLN A 317 -7.34 -21.97 9.81
CA GLN A 317 -7.86 -22.80 10.91
C GLN A 317 -9.39 -22.92 10.84
N LEU A 318 -10.08 -21.82 10.56
CA LEU A 318 -11.54 -21.83 10.39
C LEU A 318 -11.97 -22.67 9.19
N GLU A 319 -11.25 -22.60 8.07
CA GLU A 319 -11.49 -23.47 6.91
C GLU A 319 -11.40 -24.95 7.30
N HIS A 320 -10.35 -25.31 8.04
CA HIS A 320 -10.13 -26.69 8.47
C HIS A 320 -11.28 -27.20 9.34
N VAL A 321 -11.66 -26.42 10.37
CA VAL A 321 -12.77 -26.76 11.28
C VAL A 321 -14.11 -26.84 10.53
N LEU A 322 -14.37 -25.97 9.56
CA LEU A 322 -15.57 -26.03 8.73
C LEU A 322 -15.58 -27.30 7.87
N GLY A 323 -14.44 -27.70 7.30
CA GLY A 323 -14.32 -28.94 6.55
C GLY A 323 -14.55 -30.20 7.41
N GLU A 324 -14.04 -30.22 8.63
CA GLU A 324 -14.30 -31.30 9.60
C GLU A 324 -15.78 -31.37 9.97
N ARG A 325 -16.41 -30.22 10.25
CA ARG A 325 -17.85 -30.15 10.54
C ARG A 325 -18.67 -30.70 9.37
N ASP A 326 -18.39 -30.26 8.16
CA ASP A 326 -19.15 -30.68 6.98
C ASP A 326 -18.98 -32.18 6.69
N THR A 327 -17.79 -32.73 6.95
CA THR A 327 -17.54 -34.18 6.88
C THR A 327 -18.34 -34.94 7.94
N ALA A 328 -18.33 -34.47 9.20
CA ALA A 328 -19.09 -35.09 10.28
C ALA A 328 -20.61 -35.04 10.03
N VAL A 329 -21.12 -33.94 9.47
CA VAL A 329 -22.53 -33.82 9.07
C VAL A 329 -22.87 -34.81 7.94
N ALA A 330 -22.01 -34.93 6.93
CA ALA A 330 -22.20 -35.88 5.84
C ALA A 330 -22.18 -37.34 6.33
N GLU A 331 -21.29 -37.68 7.26
CA GLU A 331 -21.24 -39.01 7.90
C GLU A 331 -22.51 -39.29 8.72
N LEU A 332 -22.97 -38.29 9.48
CA LEU A 332 -24.20 -38.39 10.26
C LEU A 332 -25.44 -38.58 9.36
N ASP A 333 -25.51 -37.86 8.24
CA ASP A 333 -26.59 -38.03 7.26
C ASP A 333 -26.52 -39.38 6.53
N ALA A 334 -25.32 -39.89 6.26
CA ALA A 334 -25.12 -41.24 5.74
C ALA A 334 -25.59 -42.31 6.74
N LEU A 335 -25.26 -42.16 8.03
CA LEU A 335 -25.73 -43.05 9.10
C LEU A 335 -27.25 -42.97 9.28
N ARG A 336 -27.85 -41.77 9.25
CA ARG A 336 -29.31 -41.58 9.30
C ARG A 336 -30.01 -42.28 8.13
N SER A 337 -29.45 -42.16 6.93
CA SER A 337 -29.95 -42.83 5.73
C SER A 337 -29.89 -44.36 5.85
N GLN A 338 -28.82 -44.91 6.45
CA GLN A 338 -28.70 -46.35 6.72
C GLN A 338 -29.71 -46.85 7.78
N LEU A 339 -30.07 -46.00 8.74
CA LEU A 339 -31.03 -46.30 9.81
C LEU A 339 -32.50 -46.03 9.41
N GLY A 340 -32.75 -45.48 8.21
CA GLY A 340 -34.09 -45.12 7.75
C GLY A 340 -34.72 -43.95 8.52
N LEU A 341 -33.90 -43.12 9.18
CA LEU A 341 -34.34 -41.92 9.87
C LEU A 341 -34.38 -40.75 8.87
N ALA A 342 -35.53 -40.08 8.75
CA ALA A 342 -35.65 -38.89 7.90
C ALA A 342 -34.81 -37.74 8.48
N PRO A 343 -34.23 -36.87 7.63
CA PRO A 343 -33.52 -35.68 8.13
C PRO A 343 -34.51 -34.74 8.80
N ASP A 344 -34.37 -34.57 10.12
CA ASP A 344 -35.02 -33.49 10.86
C ASP A 344 -34.40 -32.17 10.40
N TYR A 345 -34.99 -31.54 9.40
CA TYR A 345 -34.77 -30.12 9.16
C TYR A 345 -35.36 -29.36 10.35
N PRO A 346 -34.58 -28.63 11.17
CA PRO A 346 -35.19 -27.77 12.17
C PRO A 346 -36.03 -26.72 11.41
N PRO A 347 -37.29 -26.47 11.82
CA PRO A 347 -38.06 -25.38 11.24
C PRO A 347 -37.26 -24.09 11.46
N ALA A 348 -37.16 -23.28 10.40
CA ALA A 348 -36.54 -21.97 10.41
C ALA A 348 -36.92 -21.19 11.68
N LEU A 349 -35.93 -20.52 12.27
CA LEU A 349 -36.05 -19.51 13.31
C LEU A 349 -37.09 -18.45 12.93
N ALA A 350 -38.35 -18.75 13.20
CA ALA A 350 -39.47 -17.85 13.06
C ALA A 350 -40.13 -17.65 14.44
N LEU A 351 -39.36 -17.21 15.44
CA LEU A 351 -39.93 -16.80 16.73
C LEU A 351 -38.96 -15.96 17.59
N ALA A 352 -38.65 -14.71 17.20
CA ALA A 352 -38.17 -13.66 18.13
C ALA A 352 -38.11 -12.25 17.50
N ALA A 353 -39.07 -11.89 16.64
CA ALA A 353 -39.20 -10.51 16.17
C ALA A 353 -40.67 -10.09 16.23
N GLY A 354 -41.07 -9.54 17.37
CA GLY A 354 -42.38 -8.89 17.53
C GLY A 354 -43.19 -9.35 18.75
N ALA A 355 -42.67 -9.18 19.96
CA ALA A 355 -43.50 -9.20 21.17
C ALA A 355 -42.86 -8.47 22.36
N GLU A 356 -42.22 -7.31 22.13
CA GLU A 356 -41.67 -6.51 23.23
C GLU A 356 -42.03 -5.04 23.04
N ASN A 357 -43.31 -4.71 23.24
CA ASN A 357 -43.79 -3.39 23.69
C ASN A 357 -45.26 -3.46 24.08
N THR A 358 -45.55 -4.12 25.20
CA THR A 358 -46.75 -3.85 25.99
C THR A 358 -46.41 -4.00 27.47
N HIS A 359 -46.58 -2.92 28.22
CA HIS A 359 -46.36 -2.83 29.66
C HIS A 359 -47.13 -3.89 30.48
N PRO A 360 -46.60 -4.30 31.65
CA PRO A 360 -47.25 -5.27 32.52
C PRO A 360 -48.28 -4.61 33.45
N ALA A 361 -49.37 -5.33 33.73
CA ALA A 361 -50.19 -5.14 34.93
C ALA A 361 -50.13 -6.43 35.78
N PRO A 362 -50.22 -6.34 37.13
CA PRO A 362 -49.78 -7.40 38.04
C PRO A 362 -50.90 -8.35 38.51
N ASN A 363 -50.47 -9.47 39.12
CA ASN A 363 -51.23 -10.52 39.82
C ASN A 363 -51.83 -11.58 38.87
N THR A 364 -51.69 -12.89 39.09
CA THR A 364 -51.58 -13.71 40.30
C THR A 364 -50.90 -15.05 39.98
N ALA A 365 -50.01 -15.52 40.86
CA ALA A 365 -49.49 -16.88 40.82
C ALA A 365 -50.52 -17.91 41.36
N PRO A 366 -50.45 -19.15 40.88
CA PRO A 366 -50.49 -20.32 41.76
C PRO A 366 -49.26 -21.24 41.55
N PRO A 367 -48.95 -22.12 42.52
CA PRO A 367 -47.65 -22.77 42.65
C PRO A 367 -47.59 -24.11 41.90
N GLY A 368 -46.40 -24.48 41.42
CA GLY A 368 -46.18 -25.78 40.79
C GLY A 368 -44.78 -25.96 40.19
N GLY A 369 -43.73 -25.87 41.02
CA GLY A 369 -42.41 -26.40 40.69
C GLY A 369 -42.26 -27.81 41.26
N ALA A 370 -41.80 -28.79 40.44
CA ALA A 370 -41.26 -30.07 40.96
C ALA A 370 -40.59 -31.00 39.92
N VAL A 371 -40.62 -30.75 38.60
CA VAL A 371 -40.30 -31.83 37.62
C VAL A 371 -38.96 -31.68 36.89
N MET A 372 -38.26 -30.54 36.97
CA MET A 372 -36.98 -30.36 36.24
C MET A 372 -35.72 -30.49 37.11
N SER A 373 -35.81 -30.30 38.42
CA SER A 373 -34.64 -30.39 39.31
C SER A 373 -34.24 -31.83 39.66
N SER A 374 -35.17 -32.80 39.62
CA SER A 374 -34.85 -34.21 39.95
C SER A 374 -34.18 -34.99 38.82
N ALA A 375 -34.25 -34.51 37.58
CA ALA A 375 -33.61 -35.17 36.44
C ALA A 375 -32.11 -34.85 36.32
N VAL A 376 -31.66 -33.71 36.85
CA VAL A 376 -30.26 -33.28 36.82
C VAL A 376 -29.45 -33.94 37.93
N GLU A 377 -30.07 -34.25 39.07
CA GLU A 377 -29.38 -34.88 40.22
C GLU A 377 -29.18 -36.40 40.04
N ALA A 378 -29.90 -37.05 39.12
CA ALA A 378 -29.78 -38.48 38.83
C ALA A 378 -28.71 -38.83 37.78
N ALA A 379 -28.07 -37.84 37.14
CA ALA A 379 -27.16 -38.05 36.00
C ALA A 379 -25.67 -37.82 36.32
N LEU A 380 -25.32 -37.52 37.57
CA LEU A 380 -23.93 -37.33 37.98
C LEU A 380 -23.45 -38.53 38.82
N PRO A 381 -22.38 -39.23 38.44
CA PRO A 381 -21.74 -40.20 39.32
C PRO A 381 -21.15 -39.47 40.55
N GLU A 382 -21.34 -40.04 41.74
CA GLU A 382 -20.76 -39.55 43.00
C GLU A 382 -19.23 -39.44 42.86
N ALA A 383 -18.73 -38.21 42.81
CA ALA A 383 -17.31 -37.93 42.87
C ALA A 383 -16.83 -38.05 44.32
N ASP A 384 -15.93 -39.00 44.57
CA ASP A 384 -15.22 -39.16 45.84
C ASP A 384 -14.36 -37.90 46.10
N PRO A 385 -14.64 -37.12 47.18
CA PRO A 385 -13.91 -35.88 47.47
C PRO A 385 -12.48 -36.12 48.01
N ALA A 386 -12.00 -37.37 48.09
CA ALA A 386 -10.65 -37.72 48.53
C ALA A 386 -9.68 -38.14 47.39
N ALA A 387 -10.09 -38.09 46.12
CA ALA A 387 -9.19 -38.30 45.00
C ALA A 387 -8.35 -37.05 44.74
N ASP A 388 -7.20 -36.97 45.41
CA ASP A 388 -6.13 -36.02 45.13
C ASP A 388 -5.88 -35.91 43.62
N TRP A 389 -5.96 -34.69 43.11
CA TRP A 389 -5.54 -34.33 41.77
C TRP A 389 -4.01 -34.51 41.68
N ALA A 390 -3.57 -35.73 41.40
CA ALA A 390 -2.20 -35.98 40.99
C ALA A 390 -1.97 -35.29 39.64
N SER A 391 -1.35 -34.12 39.69
CA SER A 391 -0.77 -33.48 38.52
C SER A 391 0.26 -34.44 37.91
N PRO A 392 0.27 -34.68 36.59
CA PRO A 392 1.39 -35.39 35.99
C PRO A 392 2.66 -34.58 36.23
N GLU A 393 3.62 -35.15 36.97
CA GLU A 393 4.94 -34.58 37.16
C GLU A 393 5.60 -34.38 35.79
N LEU A 394 5.89 -33.13 35.46
CA LEU A 394 6.84 -32.72 34.46
C LEU A 394 8.20 -33.38 34.78
N THR A 395 8.48 -34.52 34.15
CA THR A 395 9.83 -35.09 34.04
C THR A 395 10.25 -35.04 32.59
N GLY A 396 10.64 -33.84 32.17
CA GLY A 396 11.16 -33.54 30.84
C GLY A 396 12.05 -32.32 30.90
N VAL A 397 13.23 -32.49 31.49
CA VAL A 397 14.33 -31.52 31.45
C VAL A 397 14.74 -31.34 30.00
N ILE A 398 14.34 -30.24 29.36
CA ILE A 398 14.97 -29.80 28.12
C ILE A 398 16.20 -28.99 28.52
N ASP A 399 17.37 -29.63 28.39
CA ASP A 399 18.67 -28.99 28.52
C ASP A 399 18.76 -27.80 27.56
N ALA A 400 18.94 -26.61 28.12
CA ALA A 400 19.35 -25.43 27.35
C ALA A 400 20.77 -25.67 26.80
N PRO A 401 21.04 -25.42 25.50
CA PRO A 401 22.40 -25.48 24.99
C PRO A 401 23.26 -24.41 25.66
N ARG A 402 24.28 -24.87 26.38
CA ARG A 402 25.28 -24.05 27.04
C ARG A 402 26.07 -23.27 26.00
N TYR A 403 26.13 -21.96 26.21
CA TYR A 403 27.16 -21.06 25.67
C TYR A 403 28.55 -21.63 25.95
N ALA A 404 29.35 -21.87 24.91
CA ALA A 404 30.78 -22.11 25.03
C ALA A 404 31.54 -20.78 24.87
N PRO A 405 32.44 -20.41 25.79
CA PRO A 405 33.30 -19.24 25.64
C PRO A 405 34.57 -19.57 24.84
N GLY A 406 34.86 -18.75 23.83
CA GLY A 406 36.19 -18.29 23.41
C GLY A 406 37.25 -19.31 22.99
N ILE A 407 37.64 -19.27 21.71
CA ILE A 407 39.05 -19.39 21.29
C ILE A 407 39.36 -18.26 20.29
N ASP A 408 40.49 -17.61 20.55
CA ASP A 408 41.04 -16.36 20.03
C ASP A 408 41.38 -16.33 18.51
N PRO A 409 41.64 -15.13 17.96
CA PRO A 409 41.96 -14.88 16.56
C PRO A 409 43.48 -14.85 16.34
N GLN A 410 44.02 -15.75 15.51
CA GLN A 410 45.23 -15.52 14.69
C GLN A 410 45.24 -16.53 13.54
N PHE A 411 44.98 -16.08 12.31
CA PHE A 411 45.70 -16.37 11.06
C PHE A 411 45.08 -15.63 9.88
#